data_AF-A0A962F708-F1
#
_entry.id   AF-A0A962F708-F1
#
_cell.length_a   1.000
_cell.length_b   1.000
_cell.length_c   1.000
_cell.angle_alpha   90.00
_cell.angle_beta   90.00
_cell.angle_gamma   90.00
#
_symmetry.space_group_name_H-M   'P 1'
#
loop_
_entity.id
_entity.type
_entity.pdbx_description
1 polymer ?
#
loop_
_entity_poly.entity_id
_entity_poly.type
_entity_poly.pdbx_seq_one_letter_code
_entity_poly.pdbx_strand_id
1 'polypeptide(L)'
;MLSVIGWVVFAHGAMAQTDDAVQSPRLAKLSALHKMNVSADVYLSECDPERRFDPGPYFITNMEATRFFLMRELAAAREDHDENKALDDIAKRADQIAVEAARYFRTSGCLTQKAQAVKAHIEKLGAPRPGQFLEYLREIEKR
;
A
#
# COMPACT_ATOMS: atom_id res chain seq x y z
N MET A 1 34.52 -40.78 -26.29
CA MET A 1 35.20 -39.62 -25.67
C MET A 1 34.48 -38.36 -26.14
N LEU A 2 33.63 -37.79 -25.29
CA LEU A 2 32.82 -36.61 -25.61
C LEU A 2 33.59 -35.35 -25.19
N SER A 3 33.83 -34.47 -26.16
CA SER A 3 34.51 -33.19 -26.02
C SER A 3 33.68 -32.17 -25.24
N VAL A 4 34.41 -31.44 -24.40
CA VAL A 4 34.06 -30.21 -23.71
C VAL A 4 33.84 -29.08 -24.71
N ILE A 5 32.70 -28.39 -24.65
CA ILE A 5 32.58 -26.97 -25.00
C ILE A 5 31.71 -26.30 -23.93
N GLY A 6 32.35 -25.45 -23.13
CA GLY A 6 31.69 -24.52 -22.23
C GLY A 6 31.40 -23.18 -22.90
N TRP A 7 30.74 -22.32 -22.10
CA TRP A 7 30.42 -20.90 -22.31
C TRP A 7 29.22 -20.65 -23.25
N VAL A 8 28.11 -20.14 -22.72
CA VAL A 8 27.86 -18.69 -22.58
C VAL A 8 26.79 -18.46 -21.50
N VAL A 9 27.12 -17.49 -20.66
CA VAL A 9 26.35 -16.89 -19.58
C VAL A 9 25.06 -16.26 -20.10
N PHE A 10 23.90 -16.77 -19.67
CA PHE A 10 22.67 -15.98 -19.66
C PHE A 10 22.45 -15.42 -18.26
N ALA A 11 23.16 -14.34 -17.98
CA ALA A 11 22.77 -13.37 -16.97
C ALA A 11 21.61 -12.54 -17.57
N HIS A 12 20.38 -12.99 -17.37
CA HIS A 12 19.22 -12.11 -17.43
C HIS A 12 18.82 -11.81 -16.01
N GLY A 13 18.97 -10.54 -15.66
CA GLY A 13 18.94 -10.04 -14.30
C GLY A 13 17.72 -10.53 -13.54
N ALA A 14 18.00 -11.29 -12.49
CA ALA A 14 17.30 -11.15 -11.24
C ALA A 14 17.44 -9.68 -10.82
N MET A 15 16.53 -8.83 -11.28
CA MET A 15 16.30 -7.55 -10.62
C MET A 15 15.77 -7.91 -9.24
N ALA A 16 16.71 -7.87 -8.30
CA ALA A 16 16.56 -7.88 -6.87
C ALA A 16 15.10 -7.73 -6.43
N GLN A 17 14.47 -8.90 -6.32
CA GLN A 17 13.55 -9.18 -5.24
C GLN A 17 14.36 -8.87 -3.98
N THR A 18 14.35 -7.62 -3.53
CA THR A 18 14.95 -7.27 -2.25
C THR A 18 14.18 -8.07 -1.25
N ASP A 19 14.84 -9.11 -0.77
CA ASP A 19 14.36 -10.05 0.20
C ASP A 19 13.55 -9.35 1.27
N ASP A 20 12.47 -10.03 1.62
CA ASP A 20 11.74 -9.94 2.87
C ASP A 20 12.72 -10.06 4.05
N ALA A 21 13.52 -9.03 4.29
CA ALA A 21 14.24 -8.80 5.53
C ALA A 21 13.18 -8.50 6.59
N VAL A 22 12.55 -9.58 7.08
CA VAL A 22 11.58 -9.67 8.17
C VAL A 22 10.90 -8.33 8.41
N GLN A 23 10.03 -7.91 7.49
CA GLN A 23 9.16 -6.78 7.79
C GLN A 23 8.41 -7.17 9.05
N SER A 24 8.54 -6.35 10.11
CA SER A 24 7.81 -6.59 11.34
C SER A 24 6.33 -6.82 10.99
N PRO A 25 5.62 -7.74 11.66
CA PRO A 25 4.20 -7.98 11.40
C PRO A 25 3.37 -6.68 11.40
N ARG A 26 3.84 -5.69 12.17
CA ARG A 26 3.37 -4.31 12.19
C ARG A 26 3.57 -3.57 10.85
N LEU A 27 4.80 -3.52 10.33
CA LEU A 27 5.10 -2.85 9.06
C LEU A 27 4.31 -3.47 7.90
N ALA A 28 4.16 -4.80 7.89
CA ALA A 28 3.33 -5.49 6.91
C ALA A 28 1.85 -5.09 6.98
N LYS A 29 1.25 -5.01 8.18
CA LYS A 29 -0.13 -4.57 8.38
C LYS A 29 -0.34 -3.11 7.95
N LEU A 30 0.56 -2.21 8.34
CA LEU A 30 0.49 -0.80 7.95
C LEU A 30 0.67 -0.62 6.44
N SER A 31 1.57 -1.39 5.82
CA SER A 31 1.76 -1.41 4.37
C SER A 31 0.51 -1.91 3.64
N ALA A 32 -0.15 -2.94 4.17
CA ALA A 32 -1.40 -3.45 3.61
C ALA A 32 -2.54 -2.43 3.71
N LEU A 33 -2.70 -1.77 4.86
CA LEU A 33 -3.67 -0.67 5.04
C LEU A 33 -3.38 0.47 4.07
N HIS A 34 -2.12 0.91 3.96
CA HIS A 34 -1.74 1.97 3.05
C HIS A 34 -2.02 1.61 1.59
N LYS A 35 -1.76 0.37 1.17
CA LYS A 35 -2.11 -0.12 -0.17
C LYS A 35 -3.62 -0.04 -0.44
N MET A 36 -4.44 -0.37 0.54
CA MET A 36 -5.90 -0.24 0.43
C MET A 36 -6.34 1.22 0.37
N ASN A 37 -5.69 2.12 1.11
CA ASN A 37 -5.94 3.57 1.05
C ASN A 37 -5.62 4.14 -0.34
N VAL A 38 -4.46 3.81 -0.90
CA VAL A 38 -4.11 4.26 -2.26
C VAL A 38 -5.09 3.70 -3.29
N SER A 39 -5.46 2.42 -3.17
CA SER A 39 -6.46 1.80 -4.04
C SER A 39 -7.84 2.46 -3.90
N ALA A 40 -8.18 2.95 -2.71
CA ALA A 40 -9.42 3.66 -2.44
C ALA A 40 -9.48 5.03 -3.13
N ASP A 41 -8.39 5.82 -3.10
CA ASP A 41 -8.32 7.07 -3.86
C ASP A 41 -8.56 6.83 -5.34
N VAL A 42 -7.91 5.79 -5.89
CA VAL A 42 -8.10 5.42 -7.31
C VAL A 42 -9.50 4.90 -7.59
N TYR A 43 -10.10 4.15 -6.67
CA TYR A 43 -11.51 3.75 -6.80
C TYR A 43 -12.42 4.98 -6.88
N LEU A 44 -12.24 5.97 -5.99
CA LEU A 44 -13.05 7.18 -6.01
C LEU A 44 -12.86 7.97 -7.32
N SER A 45 -11.65 8.01 -7.88
CA SER A 45 -11.42 8.72 -9.15
C SER A 45 -11.95 7.97 -10.39
N GLU A 46 -11.84 6.64 -10.41
CA GLU A 46 -12.16 5.83 -11.60
C GLU A 46 -13.59 5.29 -11.58
N CYS A 47 -14.11 4.95 -10.40
CA CYS A 47 -15.39 4.28 -10.22
C CYS A 47 -16.51 5.16 -9.68
N ASP A 48 -16.17 6.31 -9.09
CA ASP A 48 -17.13 7.32 -8.63
C ASP A 48 -16.69 8.75 -9.00
N PRO A 49 -16.45 9.03 -10.30
CA PRO A 49 -15.93 10.33 -10.74
C PRO A 49 -16.90 11.50 -10.43
N GLU A 50 -18.19 11.20 -10.28
CA GLU A 50 -19.22 12.17 -9.90
C GLU A 50 -19.36 12.35 -8.38
N ARG A 51 -18.57 11.62 -7.58
CA ARG A 51 -18.56 11.69 -6.11
C ARG A 51 -19.94 11.46 -5.49
N ARG A 52 -20.69 10.49 -6.01
CA ARG A 52 -22.02 10.13 -5.49
C ARG A 52 -21.93 9.30 -4.21
N PHE A 53 -20.81 8.60 -4.02
CA PHE A 53 -20.55 7.81 -2.85
C PHE A 53 -19.87 8.65 -1.78
N ASP A 54 -20.46 8.68 -0.58
CA ASP A 54 -19.89 9.37 0.57
C ASP A 54 -18.92 8.44 1.30
N PRO A 55 -17.61 8.75 1.31
CA PRO A 55 -16.63 7.94 2.02
C PRO A 55 -16.73 8.06 3.54
N GLY A 56 -17.54 8.99 4.06
CA GLY A 56 -17.67 9.31 5.47
C GLY A 56 -16.73 10.46 5.89
N PRO A 57 -17.05 11.14 7.00
CA PRO A 57 -16.42 12.42 7.36
C PRO A 57 -14.96 12.29 7.79
N TYR A 58 -14.51 11.10 8.20
CA TYR A 58 -13.16 10.90 8.74
C TYR A 58 -12.22 10.15 7.79
N PHE A 59 -12.67 9.83 6.58
CA PHE A 59 -11.93 8.99 5.63
C PHE A 59 -10.52 9.53 5.34
N ILE A 60 -10.43 10.80 4.93
CA ILE A 60 -9.15 11.44 4.59
C ILE A 60 -8.21 11.49 5.80
N THR A 61 -8.73 11.88 6.97
CA THR A 61 -7.93 11.94 8.20
C THR A 61 -7.38 10.57 8.61
N ASN A 62 -8.19 9.51 8.49
CA ASN A 62 -7.76 8.15 8.81
C ASN A 62 -6.79 7.59 7.75
N MET A 63 -6.90 8.00 6.49
CA MET A 63 -5.86 7.73 5.47
C MET A 63 -4.52 8.35 5.84
N GLU A 64 -4.52 9.64 6.20
CA GLU A 64 -3.31 10.37 6.60
C GLU A 64 -2.68 9.76 7.86
N ALA A 65 -3.49 9.38 8.84
CA ALA A 65 -3.02 8.68 10.04
C ALA A 65 -2.29 7.37 9.68
N THR A 66 -2.84 6.58 8.74
CA THR A 66 -2.19 5.34 8.28
C THR A 66 -0.82 5.63 7.66
N ARG A 67 -0.73 6.66 6.80
CA ARG A 67 0.52 7.07 6.15
C ARG A 67 1.56 7.52 7.17
N PHE A 68 1.15 8.32 8.15
CA PHE A 68 2.03 8.80 9.23
C PHE A 68 2.62 7.64 10.03
N PHE A 69 1.80 6.68 10.45
CA PHE A 69 2.28 5.50 11.20
C PHE A 69 3.20 4.62 10.34
N LEU A 70 2.87 4.43 9.06
CA LEU A 70 3.72 3.68 8.13
C LEU A 70 5.09 4.35 7.96
N MET A 71 5.13 5.68 7.77
CA MET A 71 6.37 6.44 7.63
C MET A 71 7.25 6.27 8.86
N ARG A 72 6.68 6.42 10.05
CA ARG A 72 7.42 6.28 11.31
C ARG A 72 8.01 4.89 11.46
N GLU A 73 7.25 3.85 11.11
CA GLU A 73 7.73 2.48 11.20
C GLU A 73 8.78 2.13 10.16
N LEU A 74 8.60 2.62 8.93
CA LEU A 74 9.59 2.41 7.89
C LEU A 74 10.89 3.13 8.25
N ALA A 75 10.83 4.36 8.76
CA ALA A 75 12.01 5.07 9.25
C ALA A 75 12.67 4.33 10.42
N ALA A 76 11.91 3.82 11.39
CA ALA A 76 12.44 3.05 12.51
C ALA A 76 13.11 1.72 12.10
N ALA A 77 12.62 1.07 11.03
CA ALA A 77 13.18 -0.17 10.50
C ALA A 77 14.48 0.05 9.72
N ARG A 78 14.81 1.29 9.34
CA ARG A 78 16.06 1.63 8.64
C ARG A 78 17.17 1.88 9.64
N GLU A 79 18.39 1.50 9.27
CA GLU A 79 19.60 1.73 10.06
C GLU A 79 19.92 3.23 10.20
N ASP A 80 19.56 4.05 9.19
CA ASP A 80 19.82 5.49 9.16
C ASP A 80 18.70 6.35 9.75
N HIS A 81 17.56 5.75 10.13
CA HIS A 81 16.38 6.45 10.66
C HIS A 81 15.91 7.65 9.80
N ASP A 82 16.18 7.64 8.50
CA ASP A 82 15.93 8.77 7.62
C ASP A 82 14.45 8.82 7.19
N GLU A 83 13.70 9.74 7.80
CA GLU A 83 12.29 9.96 7.51
C GLU A 83 12.03 10.42 6.07
N ASN A 84 12.95 11.18 5.46
CA ASN A 84 12.77 11.66 4.08
C ASN A 84 12.88 10.50 3.09
N LYS A 85 13.83 9.59 3.31
CA LYS A 85 13.91 8.36 2.48
C LYS A 85 12.71 7.45 2.70
N ALA A 86 12.22 7.31 3.93
CA ALA A 86 11.00 6.55 4.19
C ALA A 86 9.78 7.17 3.47
N LEU A 87 9.68 8.49 3.45
CA LEU A 87 8.65 9.22 2.71
C LEU A 87 8.74 8.98 1.20
N ASP A 88 9.95 9.04 0.63
CA ASP A 88 10.20 8.77 -0.78
C ASP A 88 9.82 7.34 -1.18
N ASP A 89 10.14 6.36 -0.33
CA ASP A 89 9.80 4.96 -0.57
C ASP A 89 8.29 4.72 -0.51
N ILE A 90 7.59 5.36 0.44
CA ILE A 90 6.13 5.34 0.50
C ILE A 90 5.53 5.96 -0.77
N ALA A 91 6.05 7.11 -1.21
CA ALA A 91 5.55 7.80 -2.40
C ALA A 91 5.73 6.95 -3.67
N LYS A 92 6.93 6.42 -3.91
CA LYS A 92 7.21 5.51 -5.05
C LYS A 92 6.28 4.31 -5.04
N ARG A 93 6.04 3.73 -3.86
CA ARG A 93 5.16 2.57 -3.73
C ARG A 93 3.69 2.94 -3.96
N ALA A 94 3.25 4.10 -3.47
CA ALA A 94 1.92 4.62 -3.73
C ALA A 94 1.68 4.82 -5.23
N ASP A 95 2.64 5.40 -5.97
CA ASP A 95 2.52 5.59 -7.42
C ASP A 95 2.36 4.26 -8.17
N GLN A 96 3.17 3.25 -7.83
CA GLN A 96 3.04 1.91 -8.41
C GLN A 96 1.66 1.30 -8.16
N ILE A 97 1.19 1.36 -6.90
CA ILE A 97 -0.12 0.84 -6.51
C ILE A 97 -1.23 1.59 -7.24
N ALA A 98 -1.12 2.91 -7.36
CA ALA A 98 -2.12 3.73 -8.03
C ALA A 98 -2.23 3.40 -9.51
N VAL A 99 -1.10 3.25 -10.21
CA VAL A 99 -1.05 2.85 -11.62
C VAL A 99 -1.67 1.46 -11.83
N GLU A 100 -1.33 0.50 -10.98
CA GLU A 100 -1.88 -0.86 -11.04
C GLU A 100 -3.39 -0.89 -10.75
N ALA A 101 -3.84 -0.15 -9.74
CA ALA A 101 -5.24 -0.05 -9.37
C ALA A 101 -6.06 0.63 -10.48
N ALA A 102 -5.54 1.70 -11.07
CA ALA A 102 -6.22 2.45 -12.12
C ALA A 102 -6.38 1.59 -13.37
N ARG A 103 -5.31 0.90 -13.76
CA ARG A 103 -5.36 -0.10 -14.84
C ARG A 103 -6.44 -1.13 -14.55
N TYR A 104 -6.42 -1.73 -13.35
CA TYR A 104 -7.38 -2.76 -12.97
C TYR A 104 -8.83 -2.27 -13.03
N PHE A 105 -9.16 -1.12 -12.45
CA PHE A 105 -10.54 -0.63 -12.44
C PHE A 105 -11.03 -0.22 -13.83
N ARG A 106 -10.17 0.35 -14.68
CA ARG A 106 -10.51 0.66 -16.07
C ARG A 106 -10.74 -0.59 -16.90
N THR A 107 -9.94 -1.64 -16.72
CA THR A 107 -10.03 -2.86 -17.55
C THR A 107 -11.10 -3.83 -17.07
N SER A 108 -11.22 -4.02 -15.75
CA SER A 108 -12.09 -5.03 -15.16
C SER A 108 -13.41 -4.46 -14.64
N GLY A 109 -13.51 -3.13 -14.54
CA GLY A 109 -14.69 -2.44 -14.05
C GLY A 109 -14.80 -2.40 -12.52
N CYS A 110 -15.84 -1.68 -12.08
CA CYS A 110 -16.05 -1.30 -10.68
C CYS A 110 -16.99 -2.22 -9.90
N LEU A 111 -17.50 -3.27 -10.55
CA LEU A 111 -18.42 -4.26 -9.96
C LEU A 111 -17.72 -5.57 -9.57
N THR A 112 -16.39 -5.63 -9.67
CA THR A 112 -15.62 -6.81 -9.29
C THR A 112 -15.56 -6.97 -7.77
N GLN A 113 -15.29 -8.19 -7.30
CA GLN A 113 -15.09 -8.47 -5.88
C GLN A 113 -13.99 -7.58 -5.27
N LYS A 114 -12.92 -7.31 -6.02
CA LYS A 114 -11.83 -6.44 -5.58
C LYS A 114 -12.26 -4.98 -5.46
N ALA A 115 -13.03 -4.47 -6.41
CA ALA A 115 -13.60 -3.12 -6.34
C ALA A 115 -14.58 -2.98 -5.17
N GLN A 116 -15.41 -3.99 -4.91
CA GLN A 116 -16.30 -4.01 -3.75
C GLN A 116 -15.54 -4.07 -2.42
N ALA A 117 -14.43 -4.81 -2.35
CA ALA A 117 -13.57 -4.83 -1.17
C ALA A 117 -12.93 -3.47 -0.88
N VAL A 118 -12.51 -2.74 -1.92
CA VAL A 118 -12.00 -1.37 -1.79
C VAL A 118 -13.10 -0.41 -1.36
N LYS A 119 -14.30 -0.51 -1.93
CA LYS A 119 -15.46 0.29 -1.49
C LYS A 119 -15.78 0.05 -0.02
N ALA A 120 -15.86 -1.21 0.41
CA ALA A 120 -16.09 -1.55 1.82
C ALA A 120 -14.96 -1.08 2.74
N HIS A 121 -13.72 -1.04 2.25
CA HIS A 121 -12.60 -0.44 2.98
C HIS A 121 -12.81 1.07 3.20
N ILE A 122 -13.26 1.80 2.17
CA ILE A 122 -13.56 3.23 2.30
C ILE A 122 -14.60 3.48 3.39
N GLU A 123 -15.73 2.77 3.37
CA GLU A 123 -16.81 2.90 4.36
C GLU A 123 -16.30 2.61 5.78
N LYS A 124 -15.52 1.53 5.94
CA LYS A 124 -14.92 1.15 7.24
C LYS A 124 -13.93 2.20 7.73
N LEU A 125 -13.18 2.83 6.82
CA LEU A 125 -12.17 3.80 7.17
C LEU A 125 -12.78 5.17 7.50
N GLY A 126 -13.89 5.56 6.88
CA GLY A 126 -14.56 6.84 7.18
C GLY A 126 -15.50 6.83 8.39
N ALA A 127 -15.88 5.65 8.89
CA ALA A 127 -16.78 5.50 10.04
C ALA A 127 -16.16 5.87 11.41
N PRO A 128 -14.97 5.38 11.80
CA PRO A 128 -14.43 5.64 13.13
C PRO A 128 -13.92 7.08 13.25
N ARG A 129 -14.12 7.68 14.43
CA ARG A 129 -13.51 8.98 14.75
C ARG A 129 -11.98 8.83 14.73
N PRO A 130 -11.22 9.88 14.38
CA PRO A 130 -9.77 9.81 14.31
C PRO A 130 -9.12 9.28 15.59
N GLY A 131 -9.64 9.64 16.77
CA GLY A 131 -9.15 9.09 18.04
C GLY A 131 -9.27 7.56 18.15
N GLN A 132 -10.39 6.99 17.72
CA GLN A 132 -10.64 5.54 17.74
C GLN A 132 -9.76 4.81 16.70
N PHE A 133 -9.59 5.42 15.52
CA PHE A 133 -8.73 4.86 14.50
C PHE A 133 -7.25 4.91 14.91
N LEU A 134 -6.82 5.97 15.58
CA LEU A 134 -5.47 6.06 16.17
C LEU A 134 -5.26 5.00 17.24
N GLU A 135 -6.26 4.67 18.07
CA GLU A 135 -6.17 3.55 19.01
C GLU A 135 -5.97 2.23 18.28
N TYR A 136 -6.74 1.96 17.23
CA TYR A 136 -6.54 0.79 16.36
C TYR A 136 -5.11 0.73 15.77
N LEU A 137 -4.61 1.84 15.23
CA LEU A 137 -3.25 1.90 14.70
C LEU A 137 -2.22 1.63 15.79
N ARG A 138 -2.40 2.16 17.02
CA ARG A 138 -1.55 1.87 18.19
C ARG A 138 -1.62 0.41 18.63
N GLU A 139 -2.76 -0.25 18.52
CA GLU A 139 -2.87 -1.68 18.82
C GLU A 139 -2.11 -2.55 17.81
N ILE A 140 -2.03 -2.12 16.54
CA ILE A 140 -1.13 -2.73 15.55
C ILE A 140 0.33 -2.59 16.00
N GLU A 141 0.69 -1.55 16.77
CA GLU A 141 2.04 -1.36 17.30
C GLU A 141 2.41 -2.28 18.46
N LYS A 142 1.41 -2.70 19.25
CA LYS A 142 1.63 -3.47 20.49
C LYS A 142 1.69 -4.98 20.30
N ARG A 143 1.36 -5.52 19.11
CA ARG A 143 1.22 -6.95 18.82
C ARG A 143 2.14 -7.40 17.70
#